data_AF-A0A971ARH7-F1
#
_entry.id   AF-A0A971ARH7-F1
#
_cell.length_a   1.000
_cell.length_b   1.000
_cell.length_c   1.000
_cell.angle_alpha   90.00
_cell.angle_beta   90.00
_cell.angle_gamma   90.00
#
_symmetry.space_group_name_H-M   'P 1'
#
loop_
_entity.id
_entity.type
_entity.pdbx_description
1 polymer ?
#
loop_
_entity_poly.entity_id
_entity_poly.type
_entity_poly.pdbx_seq_one_letter_code
_entity_poly.pdbx_strand_id
1 'polypeptide(L)'
;MPEVIKILLWLAVMMGLFFVFKIFFLFILPILLLLYAVYALYQKYLYRGPKRMGNKFDIFWSNFHRSYGSGSTSQQYTTVIDADNMEREYKIPKI
;
A
#
# COMPACT_ATOMS: atom_id res chain seq x y z
N MET A 1 50.98 1.49 -10.37
CA MET A 1 50.30 1.78 -11.66
C MET A 1 50.20 3.28 -11.84
N PRO A 2 50.49 3.82 -13.04
CA PRO A 2 50.28 5.23 -13.35
C PRO A 2 48.83 5.63 -13.08
N GLU A 3 48.61 6.83 -12.52
CA GLU A 3 47.25 7.32 -12.20
C GLU A 3 46.31 7.29 -13.40
N VAL A 4 46.85 7.52 -14.61
CA VAL A 4 46.09 7.44 -15.87
C VAL A 4 45.48 6.05 -16.11
N ILE A 5 46.20 4.98 -15.76
CA ILE A 5 45.72 3.60 -15.96
C ILE A 5 44.57 3.28 -14.98
N LYS A 6 44.64 3.79 -13.75
CA LYS A 6 43.56 3.62 -12.76
C LYS A 6 42.27 4.30 -13.21
N ILE A 7 42.38 5.52 -13.74
CA ILE A 7 41.24 6.29 -14.26
C ILE A 7 40.59 5.54 -15.44
N LEU A 8 41.41 5.04 -16.36
CA LEU A 8 40.93 4.30 -17.53
C LEU A 8 40.20 3.00 -17.15
N LEU A 9 40.72 2.29 -16.14
CA LEU A 9 40.09 1.09 -15.60
C LEU A 9 38.73 1.40 -14.96
N TRP A 10 38.65 2.43 -14.12
CA TRP A 10 37.39 2.86 -13.51
C TRP A 10 36.35 3.25 -14.55
N LEU A 11 36.78 3.93 -15.63
CA LEU A 11 35.88 4.32 -16.71
C LEU A 11 35.32 3.11 -17.46
N ALA A 12 36.16 2.10 -17.72
CA ALA A 12 35.71 0.84 -18.33
C ALA A 12 34.70 0.09 -17.44
N VAL A 13 34.95 0.05 -16.12
CA VAL A 13 34.05 -0.57 -15.14
C VAL A 13 32.70 0.15 -15.10
N MET A 14 32.71 1.49 -15.02
CA MET A 14 31.48 2.29 -15.01
C MET A 14 30.67 2.13 -16.30
N MET A 15 31.35 2.06 -17.44
CA MET A 15 30.70 1.82 -18.72
C MET A 15 30.03 0.44 -18.75
N GLY A 16 30.72 -0.60 -18.27
CA GLY A 16 30.15 -1.95 -18.15
C GLY A 16 28.94 -1.99 -17.23
N LEU A 17 29.03 -1.36 -16.06
CA LEU A 17 27.93 -1.28 -15.09
C LEU A 17 26.71 -0.56 -15.68
N PHE A 18 26.94 0.50 -16.45
CA PHE A 18 25.86 1.24 -17.12
C PHE A 18 25.12 0.38 -18.16
N PHE A 19 25.85 -0.44 -18.92
CA PHE A 19 25.23 -1.39 -19.85
C PHE A 19 24.37 -2.44 -19.14
N VAL A 20 24.87 -3.01 -18.03
CA VAL A 20 24.11 -3.96 -17.22
C VAL A 20 22.88 -3.30 -16.64
N PHE A 21 23.00 -2.09 -16.10
CA PHE A 21 21.88 -1.33 -15.56
C PHE A 21 20.81 -1.05 -16.62
N LYS A 22 21.22 -0.65 -17.83
CA LYS A 22 20.30 -0.40 -18.94
C LYS A 22 19.52 -1.65 -19.34
N ILE A 23 20.18 -2.80 -19.42
CA ILE A 23 19.55 -4.09 -19.71
C ILE A 23 18.58 -4.47 -18.58
N PHE A 24 19.01 -4.37 -17.33
CA PHE A 24 18.19 -4.63 -16.15
C PHE A 24 16.91 -3.78 -16.17
N PHE A 25 17.04 -2.47 -16.40
CA PHE A 25 15.90 -1.56 -16.47
C PHE A 25 14.97 -1.88 -17.64
N LEU A 26 15.51 -2.23 -18.82
CA LEU A 26 14.71 -2.54 -19.99
C LEU A 26 13.79 -3.74 -19.77
N PHE A 27 14.24 -4.76 -19.03
CA PHE A 27 13.46 -5.97 -18.82
C PHE A 27 12.65 -5.96 -17.52
N ILE A 28 13.20 -5.42 -16.43
CA ILE A 28 12.54 -5.48 -15.12
C ILE A 28 11.49 -4.39 -14.96
N LEU A 29 11.71 -3.20 -15.53
CA LEU A 29 10.72 -2.12 -15.46
C LEU A 29 9.38 -2.50 -16.11
N PRO A 30 9.31 -3.09 -17.32
CA PRO A 30 8.02 -3.50 -17.89
C PRO A 30 7.39 -4.65 -17.11
N ILE A 31 8.17 -5.59 -16.56
CA ILE A 31 7.64 -6.67 -15.71
C ILE A 31 7.00 -6.07 -14.45
N LEU A 32 7.69 -5.13 -13.79
CA LEU A 32 7.21 -4.47 -12.58
C LEU A 32 5.93 -3.65 -12.88
N LEU A 33 5.89 -2.96 -14.02
CA LEU A 33 4.74 -2.19 -14.47
C LEU A 33 3.54 -3.10 -14.78
N LEU A 34 3.78 -4.26 -15.39
CA LEU A 34 2.73 -5.25 -15.65
C LEU A 34 2.18 -5.82 -14.35
N LEU A 35 3.06 -6.16 -13.40
CA LEU A 35 2.65 -6.64 -12.08
C LEU A 35 1.83 -5.58 -11.32
N TYR A 36 2.23 -4.31 -11.40
CA TYR A 36 1.46 -3.20 -10.84
C TYR A 36 0.09 -3.03 -11.51
N ALA A 37 0.03 -3.15 -12.84
CA ALA A 37 -1.23 -3.07 -13.57
C ALA A 37 -2.19 -4.20 -13.17
N VAL A 38 -1.69 -5.44 -13.07
CA VAL A 38 -2.47 -6.59 -12.59
C VAL A 38 -2.93 -6.37 -11.15
N TYR A 39 -2.07 -5.86 -10.27
CA TYR A 39 -2.43 -5.54 -8.89
C TYR A 39 -3.53 -4.48 -8.81
N ALA A 40 -3.43 -3.41 -9.59
CA ALA A 40 -4.44 -2.36 -9.64
C ALA A 40 -5.79 -2.88 -10.18
N LEU A 41 -5.76 -3.74 -11.21
CA LEU A 41 -6.94 -4.42 -11.72
C LEU A 41 -7.56 -5.35 -10.66
N TYR A 42 -6.74 -6.15 -9.99
CA TYR A 42 -7.18 -7.02 -8.91
C TYR A 42 -7.88 -6.23 -7.79
N GLN A 43 -7.29 -5.12 -7.35
CA GLN A 43 -7.92 -4.23 -6.37
C GLN A 43 -9.25 -3.67 -6.87
N LYS A 44 -9.33 -3.25 -8.14
CA LYS A 44 -10.53 -2.62 -8.71
C LYS A 44 -11.69 -3.60 -8.89
N TYR A 45 -11.40 -4.84 -9.31
CA TYR A 45 -12.42 -5.80 -9.75
C TYR A 45 -12.70 -6.94 -8.76
N LEU A 46 -11.69 -7.40 -8.02
CA LEU A 46 -11.80 -8.58 -7.15
C LEU A 46 -11.80 -8.22 -5.66
N TYR A 47 -11.20 -7.10 -5.27
CA TYR A 47 -11.13 -6.70 -3.87
C TYR A 47 -12.38 -5.91 -3.45
N ARG A 48 -13.38 -6.61 -2.90
CA ARG A 48 -14.56 -6.03 -2.22
C ARG A 48 -14.29 -5.69 -0.74
N GLY A 49 -13.02 -5.53 -0.34
CA GLY A 49 -12.67 -4.99 0.98
C GLY A 49 -13.09 -3.52 1.09
N PRO A 50 -13.25 -2.96 2.30
CA PRO A 50 -13.67 -1.57 2.48
C PRO A 50 -12.71 -0.66 1.70
N LYS A 51 -13.21 -0.02 0.64
CA LYS A 51 -12.47 0.93 -0.18
C LYS A 51 -12.04 2.08 0.73
N ARG A 52 -10.82 2.03 1.27
CA ARG A 52 -10.15 3.23 1.78
C ARG A 52 -9.72 4.04 0.57
N MET A 53 -10.69 4.73 -0.01
CA MET A 53 -10.49 5.77 -1.01
C MET A 53 -9.88 6.95 -0.27
N GLY A 54 -8.57 6.89 -0.09
CA GLY A 54 -7.82 7.79 0.77
C GLY A 54 -6.35 7.87 0.39
N ASN A 55 -6.01 7.72 -0.89
CA ASN A 55 -4.73 8.21 -1.41
C ASN A 55 -4.93 9.67 -1.85
N LYS A 56 -5.21 10.54 -0.88
CA LYS A 56 -4.71 11.91 -0.97
C LYS A 56 -3.36 11.90 -0.25
N PHE A 57 -2.38 12.47 -0.92
CA PHE A 57 -1.11 12.88 -0.34
C PHE A 57 -1.38 13.76 0.90
N ASP A 58 -1.50 13.16 2.09
CA ASP A 58 -1.35 13.86 3.37
C ASP A 58 -0.08 13.35 4.06
N ILE A 59 1.01 13.52 3.32
CA ILE A 59 2.36 13.59 3.87
C ILE A 59 2.43 15.00 4.50
N PHE A 60 1.98 15.19 5.76
CA PHE A 60 2.64 16.02 6.79
C PHE A 60 1.82 16.48 8.02
N TRP A 61 0.50 16.26 8.15
CA TRP A 61 -0.20 16.90 9.27
C TRP A 61 -1.55 16.25 9.64
N SER A 62 -1.59 15.32 10.60
CA SER A 62 -2.83 15.05 11.39
C SER A 62 -2.69 14.08 12.58
N ASN A 63 -1.49 13.68 13.03
CA ASN A 63 -1.35 12.74 14.15
C ASN A 63 -1.03 13.40 15.50
N PHE A 64 -1.18 14.72 15.61
CA PHE A 64 -1.16 15.40 16.89
C PHE A 64 -2.55 15.96 17.17
N HIS A 65 -3.13 15.55 18.30
CA HIS A 65 -4.44 15.95 18.85
C HIS A 65 -5.65 15.12 18.39
N ARG A 66 -5.86 13.98 19.06
CA ARG A 66 -7.14 13.80 19.78
C ARG A 66 -6.88 13.23 21.17
N SER A 67 -6.87 14.18 22.10
CA SER A 67 -6.81 14.00 23.54
C SER A 67 -8.10 13.35 24.07
N TYR A 68 -7.94 12.57 25.13
CA TYR A 68 -8.86 12.28 26.23
C TYR A 68 -10.23 13.00 26.26
N GLY A 69 -11.29 12.22 26.52
CA GLY A 69 -12.25 12.58 27.57
C GLY A 69 -13.74 12.77 27.19
N SER A 70 -14.56 11.88 27.80
CA SER A 70 -15.88 12.16 28.39
C SER A 70 -17.15 12.15 27.53
N GLY A 71 -18.06 11.20 27.85
CA GLY A 71 -19.49 11.49 27.97
C GLY A 71 -20.42 11.03 26.84
N SER A 72 -20.77 9.73 26.78
CA SER A 72 -22.10 9.31 26.30
C SER A 72 -22.36 7.87 26.73
N THR A 73 -23.36 7.70 27.58
CA THR A 73 -23.98 6.46 28.09
C THR A 73 -23.86 5.29 27.12
N SER A 74 -22.88 4.40 27.32
CA SER A 74 -22.68 3.24 26.46
C SER A 74 -23.71 2.16 26.82
N GLN A 75 -24.93 2.27 26.30
CA GLN A 75 -25.82 1.11 26.23
C GLN A 75 -25.10 0.02 25.43
N GLN A 76 -24.77 -1.07 26.11
CA GLN A 76 -24.12 -2.21 25.47
C GLN A 76 -25.19 -2.94 24.65
N TYR A 77 -24.98 -3.08 23.35
CA TYR A 77 -25.87 -3.85 22.48
C TYR A 77 -25.23 -5.20 22.17
N THR A 78 -26.05 -6.24 22.09
CA THR A 78 -25.66 -7.51 21.49
C THR A 78 -26.19 -7.54 20.06
N THR A 79 -25.34 -7.82 19.09
CA THR A 79 -25.76 -8.05 17.70
C THR A 79 -26.24 -9.49 17.57
N VAL A 80 -27.45 -9.67 17.04
CA VAL A 80 -28.06 -10.98 16.78
C VAL A 80 -28.33 -11.08 15.27
N ILE A 81 -27.98 -12.23 14.72
CA ILE A 81 -28.24 -12.56 13.31
C ILE A 81 -29.63 -13.19 13.23
N ASP A 82 -30.43 -12.78 12.26
CA ASP A 82 -31.75 -13.35 12.02
C ASP A 82 -31.63 -14.81 11.55
N ALA A 83 -32.40 -15.69 12.19
CA ALA A 83 -32.35 -17.13 11.94
C ALA A 83 -32.95 -17.49 10.57
N ASP A 84 -33.94 -16.72 10.12
CA ASP A 84 -34.61 -16.94 8.84
C ASP A 84 -33.89 -16.25 7.68
N ASN A 85 -33.03 -15.27 7.98
CA ASN A 85 -32.28 -14.52 6.99
C ASN A 85 -30.90 -14.06 7.52
N MET A 86 -29.86 -14.84 7.23
CA MET A 86 -28.49 -14.57 7.68
C MET A 86 -27.87 -13.28 7.11
N GLU A 87 -28.53 -12.59 6.18
CA GLU A 87 -28.09 -11.28 5.67
C GLU A 87 -28.59 -10.11 6.54
N ARG A 88 -29.48 -10.37 7.52
CA ARG A 88 -30.06 -9.36 8.39
C ARG A 88 -29.53 -9.50 9.82
N GLU A 89 -29.04 -8.38 10.36
CA GLU A 89 -28.58 -8.27 11.73
C GLU A 89 -29.38 -7.18 12.46
N TYR A 90 -29.75 -7.46 13.72
CA TYR A 90 -30.41 -6.48 14.58
C TYR A 90 -29.72 -6.40 15.95
N LYS A 91 -29.83 -5.23 16.59
CA LYS A 91 -29.17 -4.93 17.87
C LYS A 91 -30.20 -4.97 18.99
N ILE A 92 -29.96 -5.83 19.98
CA ILE A 92 -30.77 -5.91 21.18
C ILE A 92 -30.03 -5.18 22.31
N PRO A 93 -30.65 -4.21 23.01
CA PRO A 93 -30.03 -3.58 24.17
C PRO A 93 -29.83 -4.63 25.28
N LYS A 94 -28.65 -4.65 25.90
CA LYS A 94 -28.44 -5.44 27.13
C LYS A 94 -29.16 -4.74 28.28
N ILE A 95 -30.04 -5.48 28.94
CA ILE A 95 -30.72 -5.10 30.19
C ILE A 95 -29.80 -5.44 31.36
#